data_AF-A0A0U3AGK8-F1
#
_entry.id   AF-A0A0U3AGK8-F1
#
_cell.length_a   1.000
_cell.length_b   1.000
_cell.length_c   1.000
_cell.angle_alpha   90.00
_cell.angle_beta   90.00
_cell.angle_gamma   90.00
#
_symmetry.space_group_name_H-M   'P 1'
#
loop_
_entity.id
_entity.type
_entity.pdbx_description
1 polymer ?
#
loop_
_entity_poly.entity_id
_entity_poly.type
_entity_poly.pdbx_seq_one_letter_code
_entity_poly.pdbx_strand_id
1 'polypeptide(L)'
;GALALTGTQAGPHSLSYFYTAVSRPDRGDSRFLTVGYVDDTQFVRFDNYAPNPRMEPRAPWIQQEGQEYWDEETRKVKETAQTYRVGLNTLRGYYNQSEAGSHTIQSMYGCDVGPDGLFLHGYHQDAYDGADYIALNEDLR
;
A
#
# COMPACT_ATOMS: atom_id res chain seq x y z
N GLY A 1 -12.92 46.78 18.27
CA GLY A 1 -12.87 45.37 18.72
C GLY A 1 -11.77 44.68 17.95
N ALA A 2 -10.82 44.05 18.65
CA ALA A 2 -9.76 43.29 18.00
C ALA A 2 -10.33 41.92 17.59
N LEU A 3 -10.27 41.60 16.29
CA LEU A 3 -10.54 40.27 15.78
C LEU A 3 -9.35 39.38 16.17
N ALA A 4 -9.57 38.45 17.09
CA ALA A 4 -8.62 37.38 17.33
C ALA A 4 -8.71 36.40 16.15
N LEU A 5 -7.63 36.27 15.39
CA LEU A 5 -7.44 35.17 14.45
C LEU A 5 -7.28 33.89 15.28
N THR A 6 -8.36 33.14 15.44
CA THR A 6 -8.28 31.74 15.87
C THR A 6 -7.49 31.00 14.79
N GLY A 7 -6.26 30.60 15.10
CA GLY A 7 -5.48 29.73 14.23
C GLY A 7 -6.30 28.48 13.92
N THR A 8 -6.49 28.18 12.65
CA THR A 8 -7.07 26.91 12.19
C THR A 8 -6.18 25.79 12.73
N GLN A 9 -6.66 25.08 13.75
CA GLN A 9 -6.04 23.85 14.21
C GLN A 9 -6.09 22.84 13.06
N ALA A 10 -4.99 22.18 12.75
CA ALA A 10 -4.95 21.13 11.75
C ALA A 10 -5.93 20.01 12.17
N GLY A 11 -6.62 19.40 11.20
CA GLY A 11 -7.44 18.21 11.46
C GLY A 11 -6.56 16.99 11.75
N PRO A 12 -7.16 15.84 12.12
CA PRO A 12 -6.43 14.58 12.05
C PRO A 12 -6.01 14.28 10.61
N HIS A 13 -4.96 13.49 10.45
CA HIS A 13 -4.42 13.07 9.16
C HIS A 13 -4.18 11.56 9.12
N SER A 14 -4.11 10.99 7.92
CA SER A 14 -3.80 9.57 7.73
C SER A 14 -2.78 9.31 6.63
N LEU A 15 -2.07 8.20 6.72
CA LEU A 15 -1.21 7.65 5.67
C LEU A 15 -1.61 6.20 5.43
N SER A 16 -1.92 5.84 4.19
CA SER A 16 -2.34 4.49 3.83
C SER A 16 -1.62 3.97 2.59
N TYR A 17 -1.28 2.68 2.58
CA TYR A 17 -0.81 1.97 1.41
C TYR A 17 -1.67 0.75 1.15
N PHE A 18 -1.93 0.49 -0.13
CA PHE A 18 -2.72 -0.64 -0.60
C PHE A 18 -1.89 -1.44 -1.60
N TYR A 19 -1.56 -2.67 -1.24
CA TYR A 19 -0.81 -3.60 -2.07
C TYR A 19 -1.79 -4.60 -2.65
N THR A 20 -1.64 -4.93 -3.94
CA THR A 20 -2.49 -5.91 -4.62
C THR A 20 -1.65 -6.74 -5.57
N ALA A 21 -1.67 -8.04 -5.39
CA ALA A 21 -1.02 -9.00 -6.27
C ALA A 21 -2.05 -9.97 -6.84
N VAL A 22 -2.04 -10.16 -8.15
CA VAL A 22 -2.96 -11.06 -8.86
C VAL A 22 -2.15 -12.08 -9.65
N SER A 23 -2.36 -13.37 -9.39
CA SER A 23 -1.73 -14.44 -10.17
C SER A 23 -2.30 -14.47 -11.59
N ARG A 24 -1.44 -14.68 -12.59
CA ARG A 24 -1.82 -14.82 -14.00
C ARG A 24 -1.30 -16.15 -14.53
N PRO A 25 -2.06 -17.26 -14.35
CA PRO A 25 -1.66 -18.59 -14.82
C PRO A 25 -1.24 -18.60 -16.31
N ASP A 26 -1.98 -17.87 -17.14
CA ASP A 26 -1.72 -17.77 -18.59
C ASP A 26 -0.41 -17.08 -18.96
N ARG A 27 0.22 -16.35 -18.02
CA ARG A 27 1.46 -15.58 -18.25
C ARG A 27 2.64 -16.06 -17.42
N GLY A 28 2.44 -17.02 -16.51
CA GLY A 28 3.50 -17.56 -15.64
C GLY A 28 4.05 -16.56 -14.60
N ASP A 29 3.41 -15.41 -14.42
CA ASP A 29 3.82 -14.35 -13.50
C ASP A 29 2.61 -13.76 -12.75
N SER A 30 2.87 -12.81 -11.85
CA SER A 30 1.85 -12.05 -11.13
C SER A 30 1.89 -10.57 -11.51
N ARG A 31 0.72 -9.93 -11.54
CA ARG A 31 0.64 -8.48 -11.59
C ARG A 31 0.66 -7.95 -10.16
N PHE A 32 1.58 -7.05 -9.85
CA PHE A 32 1.67 -6.35 -8.58
C PHE A 32 1.44 -4.86 -8.78
N LEU A 33 0.55 -4.31 -7.96
CA LEU A 33 0.20 -2.89 -7.92
C LEU A 33 0.26 -2.42 -6.46
N THR A 34 0.83 -1.25 -6.24
CA THR A 34 0.64 -0.50 -5.00
C THR A 34 0.24 0.94 -5.25
N VAL A 35 -0.56 1.48 -4.34
CA VAL A 35 -0.92 2.90 -4.26
C VAL A 35 -0.77 3.39 -2.82
N GLY A 36 -0.32 4.63 -2.66
CA GLY A 36 -0.21 5.30 -1.37
C GLY A 36 -1.08 6.55 -1.32
N TYR A 37 -1.69 6.81 -0.18
CA TYR A 37 -2.56 7.94 0.13
C TYR A 37 -2.05 8.68 1.35
N VAL A 38 -2.05 10.02 1.27
CA VAL A 38 -2.03 10.90 2.44
C VAL A 38 -3.41 11.53 2.50
N ASP A 39 -4.12 11.33 3.60
CA ASP A 39 -5.56 11.58 3.71
C ASP A 39 -6.29 10.93 2.52
N ASP A 40 -7.15 11.67 1.83
CA ASP A 40 -7.86 11.20 0.63
C ASP A 40 -7.08 11.42 -0.68
N THR A 41 -5.81 11.83 -0.62
CA THR A 41 -5.01 12.17 -1.78
C THR A 41 -4.01 11.08 -2.13
N GLN A 42 -4.21 10.41 -3.27
CA GLN A 42 -3.20 9.50 -3.79
C GLN A 42 -1.92 10.25 -4.14
N PHE A 43 -0.80 9.87 -3.53
CA PHE A 43 0.48 10.55 -3.73
C PHE A 43 1.54 9.70 -4.43
N VAL A 44 1.43 8.37 -4.38
CA VAL A 44 2.34 7.45 -5.09
C VAL A 44 1.60 6.27 -5.71
N ARG A 45 2.24 5.68 -6.73
CA ARG A 45 1.80 4.43 -7.39
C ARG A 45 2.99 3.67 -7.96
N PHE A 46 2.93 2.35 -7.93
CA PHE A 46 3.79 1.46 -8.71
C PHE A 46 2.99 0.35 -9.37
N ASP A 47 3.27 0.04 -10.64
CA ASP A 47 2.66 -1.08 -11.37
C ASP A 47 3.76 -1.86 -12.10
N ASN A 48 3.93 -3.15 -11.77
CA ASN A 48 5.01 -3.96 -12.36
C ASN A 48 4.83 -4.23 -13.86
N TYR A 49 3.63 -3.99 -14.41
CA TYR A 49 3.33 -4.15 -15.84
C TYR A 49 3.50 -2.84 -16.63
N ALA A 50 3.88 -1.74 -15.99
CA ALA A 50 4.22 -0.51 -16.70
C ALA A 50 5.46 -0.74 -17.61
N PRO A 51 5.60 -0.03 -18.75
CA PRO A 51 6.77 -0.16 -19.61
C PRO A 51 8.11 0.13 -18.91
N ASN A 52 8.09 1.00 -17.89
CA ASN A 52 9.24 1.28 -17.03
C ASN A 52 8.79 1.20 -15.56
N PRO A 53 8.77 0.00 -14.95
CA PRO A 53 8.29 -0.17 -13.58
C PRO A 53 9.16 0.56 -12.57
N ARG A 54 8.59 1.63 -11.99
CA ARG A 54 9.16 2.46 -10.92
C ARG A 54 8.06 3.08 -10.08
N MET A 55 8.40 3.53 -8.88
CA MET A 55 7.49 4.32 -8.06
C MET A 55 7.27 5.67 -8.75
N GLU A 56 6.01 6.08 -8.87
CA GLU A 56 5.62 7.28 -9.60
C GLU A 56 4.87 8.27 -8.71
N PRO A 57 5.17 9.57 -8.79
CA PRO A 57 4.43 10.59 -8.08
C PRO A 57 3.00 10.72 -8.63
N ARG A 58 2.04 10.95 -7.74
CA ARG A 58 0.62 11.18 -8.05
C ARG A 58 0.07 12.50 -7.49
N ALA A 59 0.88 13.21 -6.71
CA ALA A 59 0.60 14.57 -6.25
C ALA A 59 1.78 15.52 -6.54
N PRO A 60 1.56 16.84 -6.69
CA PRO A 60 2.64 17.79 -7.00
C PRO A 60 3.71 17.87 -5.90
N TRP A 61 3.30 17.81 -4.64
CA TRP A 61 4.20 18.01 -3.50
C TRP A 61 5.25 16.91 -3.34
N ILE A 62 4.96 15.67 -3.75
CA ILE A 62 5.93 14.58 -3.65
C ILE A 62 7.05 14.69 -4.72
N GLN A 63 6.84 15.47 -5.79
CA GLN A 63 7.85 15.62 -6.86
C GLN A 63 9.12 16.35 -6.39
N GLN A 64 9.07 17.02 -5.25
CA GLN A 64 10.23 17.67 -4.63
C GLN A 64 11.23 16.67 -4.05
N GLU A 65 10.83 15.42 -3.84
CA GLU A 65 11.71 14.36 -3.33
C GLU A 65 12.84 14.06 -4.31
N GLY A 66 14.03 13.81 -3.76
CA GLY A 66 15.24 13.55 -4.53
C GLY A 66 15.22 12.19 -5.24
N GLN A 67 16.14 12.01 -6.20
CA GLN A 67 16.28 10.75 -6.94
C GLN A 67 16.52 9.54 -6.02
N GLU A 68 17.25 9.73 -4.91
CA GLU A 68 17.53 8.69 -3.92
C GLU A 68 16.25 8.09 -3.32
N TYR A 69 15.26 8.93 -2.97
CA TYR A 69 13.95 8.48 -2.49
C TYR A 69 13.25 7.60 -3.54
N TRP A 70 13.20 8.07 -4.78
CA TRP A 70 12.52 7.35 -5.86
C TRP A 70 13.19 6.02 -6.20
N ASP A 71 14.52 5.96 -6.18
CA ASP A 71 15.28 4.74 -6.42
C ASP A 71 15.10 3.74 -5.28
N GLU A 72 15.12 4.21 -4.03
CA GLU A 72 14.90 3.37 -2.85
C GLU A 72 13.48 2.79 -2.82
N GLU A 73 12.45 3.61 -2.99
CA GLU A 73 11.05 3.16 -3.00
C GLU A 73 10.77 2.23 -4.19
N THR A 74 11.38 2.50 -5.34
CA THR A 74 11.32 1.59 -6.50
C THR A 74 11.98 0.24 -6.20
N ARG A 75 13.11 0.21 -5.49
CA ARG A 75 13.77 -1.04 -5.11
C ARG A 75 12.91 -1.83 -4.12
N LYS A 76 12.44 -1.18 -3.05
CA LYS A 76 11.59 -1.80 -2.02
C LYS A 76 10.35 -2.43 -2.64
N VAL A 77 9.62 -1.71 -3.48
CA VAL A 77 8.39 -2.21 -4.07
C VAL A 77 8.62 -3.37 -5.05
N LYS A 78 9.77 -3.40 -5.74
CA LYS A 78 10.17 -4.55 -6.58
C LYS A 78 10.48 -5.79 -5.75
N GLU A 79 11.12 -5.64 -4.60
CA GLU A 79 11.35 -6.72 -3.63
C GLU A 79 10.01 -7.22 -3.07
N THR A 80 9.13 -6.31 -2.66
CA THR A 80 7.76 -6.63 -2.23
C THR A 80 7.00 -7.42 -3.29
N ALA A 81 7.05 -7.02 -4.56
CA ALA A 81 6.37 -7.74 -5.64
C ALA A 81 6.82 -9.22 -5.73
N GLN A 82 8.10 -9.52 -5.47
CA GLN A 82 8.58 -10.91 -5.41
C GLN A 82 8.02 -11.65 -4.18
N THR A 83 7.96 -11.01 -3.02
CA THR A 83 7.36 -11.59 -1.81
C THR A 83 5.90 -11.96 -2.05
N TYR A 84 5.11 -11.08 -2.68
CA TYR A 84 3.69 -11.37 -2.99
C TYR A 84 3.54 -12.48 -4.02
N ARG A 85 4.44 -12.58 -5.01
CA ARG A 85 4.46 -13.70 -5.96
C ARG A 85 4.66 -15.03 -5.23
N VAL A 86 5.57 -15.10 -4.28
CA VAL A 86 5.78 -16.29 -3.44
C VAL A 86 4.55 -16.54 -2.57
N GLY A 87 4.00 -15.51 -1.94
CA GLY A 87 2.79 -15.58 -1.12
C GLY A 87 1.59 -16.17 -1.86
N LEU A 88 1.39 -15.78 -3.12
CA LEU A 88 0.31 -16.33 -3.98
C LEU A 88 0.44 -17.84 -4.15
N ASN A 89 1.66 -18.35 -4.35
CA ASN A 89 1.90 -19.78 -4.48
C ASN A 89 1.70 -20.51 -3.14
N THR A 90 2.14 -19.91 -2.04
CA THR A 90 1.96 -20.47 -0.68
C THR A 90 0.49 -20.59 -0.32
N LEU A 91 -0.30 -19.51 -0.45
CA LEU A 91 -1.72 -19.52 -0.12
C LEU A 91 -2.52 -20.48 -1.01
N ARG A 92 -2.21 -20.52 -2.32
CA ARG A 92 -2.81 -21.51 -3.23
C ARG A 92 -2.60 -22.94 -2.72
N GLY A 93 -1.40 -23.24 -2.20
CA GLY A 93 -1.07 -24.51 -1.57
C GLY A 93 -1.87 -24.77 -0.28
N TYR A 94 -1.96 -23.79 0.62
CA TYR A 94 -2.73 -23.92 1.87
C TYR A 94 -4.21 -24.22 1.64
N TYR A 95 -4.80 -23.61 0.61
CA TYR A 95 -6.21 -23.82 0.25
C TYR A 95 -6.43 -24.97 -0.75
N ASN A 96 -5.37 -25.71 -1.12
CA ASN A 96 -5.43 -26.81 -2.10
C ASN A 96 -6.10 -26.40 -3.44
N GLN A 97 -5.85 -25.18 -3.88
CA GLN A 97 -6.46 -24.61 -5.09
C GLN A 97 -5.69 -25.02 -6.36
N SER A 98 -6.40 -25.08 -7.50
CA SER A 98 -5.84 -25.49 -8.78
C SER A 98 -4.87 -24.45 -9.37
N GLU A 99 -3.88 -24.90 -10.15
CA GLU A 99 -2.94 -23.99 -10.83
C GLU A 99 -3.59 -23.11 -11.91
N ALA A 100 -4.71 -23.55 -12.48
CA ALA A 100 -5.44 -22.81 -13.50
C ALA A 100 -6.25 -21.63 -12.92
N GLY A 101 -6.40 -21.55 -11.60
CA GLY A 101 -7.11 -20.48 -10.92
C GLY A 101 -6.30 -19.18 -10.84
N SER A 102 -6.95 -18.05 -11.09
CA SER A 102 -6.40 -16.73 -10.76
C SER A 102 -6.80 -16.37 -9.33
N HIS A 103 -5.82 -15.93 -8.55
CA HIS A 103 -5.94 -15.64 -7.13
C HIS A 103 -5.39 -14.26 -6.83
N THR A 104 -5.91 -13.63 -5.77
CA THR A 104 -5.56 -12.27 -5.39
C THR A 104 -5.15 -12.21 -3.93
N ILE A 105 -4.00 -11.59 -3.65
CA ILE A 105 -3.63 -11.15 -2.30
C ILE A 105 -3.74 -9.63 -2.27
N GLN A 106 -4.35 -9.10 -1.22
CA GLN A 106 -4.37 -7.68 -0.95
C GLN A 106 -3.85 -7.43 0.46
N SER A 107 -3.12 -6.34 0.64
CA SER A 107 -2.78 -5.85 1.97
C SER A 107 -3.04 -4.36 2.05
N MET A 108 -3.53 -3.92 3.19
CA MET A 108 -3.70 -2.52 3.53
C MET A 108 -2.92 -2.26 4.82
N TYR A 109 -2.06 -1.25 4.83
CA TYR A 109 -1.42 -0.80 6.06
C TYR A 109 -1.28 0.71 6.09
N GLY A 110 -1.16 1.25 7.30
CA GLY A 110 -1.11 2.69 7.48
C GLY A 110 -1.25 3.12 8.93
N CYS A 111 -1.44 4.42 9.12
CA CYS A 111 -1.63 5.03 10.42
C CYS A 111 -2.48 6.29 10.35
N ASP A 112 -3.10 6.60 11.49
CA ASP A 112 -3.82 7.83 11.76
C ASP A 112 -3.07 8.64 12.82
N VAL A 113 -3.00 9.96 12.61
CA VAL A 113 -2.40 10.92 13.54
C VAL A 113 -3.42 12.00 13.91
N GLY A 114 -3.35 12.46 15.16
CA GLY A 114 -4.25 13.48 15.68
C GLY A 114 -3.92 14.89 15.19
N PRO A 115 -4.78 15.87 15.50
CA PRO A 115 -4.53 17.30 15.28
C PRO A 115 -3.21 17.83 15.86
N ASP A 116 -2.68 17.13 16.87
CA ASP A 116 -1.41 17.41 17.54
C ASP A 116 -0.21 16.69 16.90
N GLY A 117 -0.44 15.92 15.82
CA GLY A 117 0.56 15.10 15.15
C GLY A 117 0.94 13.83 15.91
N LEU A 118 0.25 13.52 17.02
CA LEU A 118 0.52 12.31 17.78
C LEU A 118 -0.16 11.10 17.12
N PHE A 119 0.51 9.95 17.21
CA PHE A 119 -0.02 8.68 16.74
C PHE A 119 -1.32 8.33 17.46
N LEU A 120 -2.35 7.94 16.71
CA LEU A 120 -3.63 7.49 17.24
C LEU A 120 -3.83 5.98 17.07
N HIS A 121 -3.68 5.50 15.84
CA HIS A 121 -3.92 4.10 15.50
C HIS A 121 -3.11 3.70 14.27
N GLY A 122 -2.82 2.40 14.16
CA GLY A 122 -2.11 1.81 13.03
C GLY A 122 -2.80 0.51 12.64
N TYR A 123 -2.82 0.23 11.35
CA TYR A 123 -3.51 -0.94 10.82
C TYR A 123 -2.59 -1.67 9.84
N HIS A 124 -2.76 -2.99 9.81
CA HIS A 124 -2.18 -3.87 8.82
C HIS A 124 -3.14 -5.04 8.63
N GLN A 125 -3.72 -5.16 7.44
CA GLN A 125 -4.75 -6.14 7.12
C GLN A 125 -4.39 -6.83 5.82
N ASP A 126 -4.54 -8.14 5.78
CA ASP A 126 -4.36 -8.98 4.60
C ASP A 126 -5.69 -9.65 4.23
N ALA A 127 -5.95 -9.72 2.93
CA ALA A 127 -7.09 -10.41 2.34
C ALA A 127 -6.63 -11.35 1.22
N TYR A 128 -7.33 -12.47 1.07
CA TYR A 128 -7.10 -13.47 0.03
C TYR A 128 -8.40 -13.78 -0.72
N ASP A 129 -8.37 -13.66 -2.04
CA ASP A 129 -9.53 -13.85 -2.92
C ASP A 129 -10.78 -13.04 -2.48
N GLY A 130 -10.55 -11.84 -1.93
CA GLY A 130 -11.58 -10.91 -1.49
C GLY A 130 -12.18 -11.20 -0.11
N ALA A 131 -11.69 -12.22 0.60
CA ALA A 131 -12.05 -12.49 1.99
C ALA A 131 -10.92 -12.08 2.93
N ASP A 132 -11.29 -11.58 4.12
CA ASP A 132 -10.32 -11.28 5.18
C ASP A 132 -9.51 -12.53 5.55
N TYR A 133 -8.20 -12.35 5.73
CA TYR A 133 -7.28 -13.43 6.07
C TYR A 133 -6.68 -13.25 7.46
N ILE A 134 -5.89 -12.19 7.66
CA ILE A 134 -5.32 -11.83 8.97
C ILE A 134 -5.25 -10.31 9.10
N ALA A 135 -5.45 -9.81 10.32
CA ALA A 135 -5.33 -8.40 10.64
C ALA A 135 -4.54 -8.23 11.94
N LEU A 136 -3.71 -7.19 11.99
CA LEU A 136 -3.04 -6.74 13.20
C LEU A 136 -4.07 -6.13 14.14
N ASN A 137 -4.03 -6.55 15.41
CA ASN A 137 -4.89 -6.01 16.45
C ASN A 137 -4.54 -4.54 16.77
N GLU A 138 -5.51 -3.81 17.32
CA GLU A 138 -5.34 -2.38 17.67
C GLU A 138 -4.22 -2.14 18.70
N ASP A 139 -3.85 -3.14 19.49
CA ASP A 139 -2.75 -3.08 20.45
C ASP A 139 -1.35 -3.26 19.82
N LEU A 140 -1.30 -3.53 18.51
CA LEU A 140 -0.09 -3.64 17.68
C LEU A 140 0.88 -4.73 18.13
N ARG A 141 0.36 -5.82 18.69
CA ARG A 141 1.14 -6.94 19.26
C ARG A 141 0.87 -8.28 18.60
#